data_AF-A0A7X6V5C2-F1
#
_entry.id   AF-A0A7X6V5C2-F1
#
_cell.length_a   1.000
_cell.length_b   1.000
_cell.length_c   1.000
_cell.angle_alpha   90.00
_cell.angle_beta   90.00
_cell.angle_gamma   90.00
#
_symmetry.space_group_name_H-M   'P 1'
#
loop_
_entity.id
_entity.type
_entity.pdbx_description
1 polymer ?
#
loop_
_entity_poly.entity_id
_entity_poly.type
_entity_poly.pdbx_seq_one_letter_code
_entity_poly.pdbx_strand_id
1 'polypeptide(L)'
;LYLDETFRDVRMGGSLDDQWVGGEPFGGFFGRGSDGRYYLQTGGGGYRIYEITGLDKVQRQTGRIKVSKEQILSAERKQVLIKAQASGTSSGIICAAPAVKIDGRLDEWRNKPALSWSRQDQFPAKAWISVDEANLYLAYNVRDNSPWVNNGTDWQTLFKTGDSVDFQIGKDLAADPRRRNPVIGDMRLLLAPFGDETIAVLYRHRLGHNFGQSVIFTSPWRSETVDDVRRIERAQIAVQRDGGGYSIEASIPLEELNWHPRPGETYRGDAGVIYGDDAGTVNLLRSYWANEATVLVNDVPGEIMLQPDQWGELRVEDTK
;
A
#
# COMPACT_ATOMS: atom_id res chain seq x y z
N LEU A 1 17.13 2.31 -22.82
CA LEU A 1 17.39 3.07 -21.58
C LEU A 1 16.16 2.89 -20.72
N TYR A 2 16.33 2.29 -19.55
CA TYR A 2 15.26 2.16 -18.56
C TYR A 2 15.44 3.32 -17.58
N LEU A 3 14.50 4.28 -17.57
CA LEU A 3 14.65 5.52 -16.79
C LEU A 3 14.70 5.22 -15.28
N ASP A 4 13.96 4.22 -14.85
CA ASP A 4 13.94 3.68 -13.50
C ASP A 4 15.24 2.98 -13.05
N GLU A 5 16.11 2.60 -13.98
CA GLU A 5 17.46 2.12 -13.68
C GLU A 5 18.50 3.26 -13.73
N THR A 6 18.11 4.44 -14.22
CA THR A 6 19.00 5.59 -14.44
C THR A 6 18.79 6.68 -13.39
N PHE A 7 17.55 6.86 -12.94
CA PHE A 7 17.12 7.87 -11.99
C PHE A 7 16.59 7.21 -10.72
N ARG A 8 16.93 7.78 -9.57
CA ARG A 8 16.67 7.17 -8.24
C ARG A 8 15.20 7.26 -7.84
N ASP A 9 14.46 8.16 -8.44
CA ASP A 9 13.17 8.66 -7.96
C ASP A 9 11.95 8.20 -8.80
N VAL A 10 12.19 7.43 -9.87
CA VAL A 10 11.14 6.97 -10.80
C VAL A 10 10.38 5.75 -10.25
N ARG A 11 11.03 4.89 -9.46
CA ARG A 11 10.41 3.67 -8.88
C ARG A 11 10.04 3.80 -7.41
N MET A 12 10.87 4.51 -6.66
CA MET A 12 10.61 4.92 -5.29
C MET A 12 10.68 6.42 -5.34
N GLY A 13 9.65 7.14 -4.89
CA GLY A 13 9.77 8.60 -4.86
C GLY A 13 10.99 8.94 -3.99
N GLY A 14 12.04 9.46 -4.61
CA GLY A 14 13.31 9.71 -3.95
C GLY A 14 13.35 11.11 -3.35
N SER A 15 14.56 11.59 -3.06
CA SER A 15 14.79 12.98 -2.68
C SER A 15 14.22 13.94 -3.74
N LEU A 16 13.40 14.89 -3.30
CA LEU A 16 12.84 15.99 -4.11
C LEU A 16 13.93 17.06 -4.35
N ASP A 17 14.96 16.70 -5.09
CA ASP A 17 16.09 17.57 -5.43
C ASP A 17 15.99 18.13 -6.86
N ASP A 18 17.05 18.82 -7.29
CA ASP A 18 17.14 19.42 -8.61
C ASP A 18 17.13 18.37 -9.75
N GLN A 19 17.43 17.10 -9.44
CA GLN A 19 17.41 15.97 -10.38
C GLN A 19 16.08 15.24 -10.44
N TRP A 20 15.10 15.61 -9.61
CA TRP A 20 13.79 14.95 -9.54
C TRP A 20 13.04 14.93 -10.88
N VAL A 21 12.66 13.72 -11.30
CA VAL A 21 11.88 13.36 -12.49
C VAL A 21 10.46 12.90 -12.11
N GLY A 22 10.28 12.23 -10.97
CA GLY A 22 9.00 11.74 -10.47
C GLY A 22 8.60 10.36 -11.01
N GLY A 23 7.57 9.75 -10.37
CA GLY A 23 7.12 8.37 -10.65
C GLY A 23 6.26 8.21 -11.91
N GLU A 24 5.78 9.30 -12.48
CA GLU A 24 4.99 9.32 -13.73
C GLU A 24 5.60 10.29 -14.77
N PRO A 25 6.84 10.06 -15.25
CA PRO A 25 7.46 10.91 -16.25
C PRO A 25 6.92 10.57 -17.64
N PHE A 26 5.63 10.83 -17.85
CA PHE A 26 4.97 10.62 -19.12
C PHE A 26 5.40 11.71 -20.11
N GLY A 27 5.75 11.29 -21.32
CA GLY A 27 6.26 12.19 -22.34
C GLY A 27 7.75 12.47 -22.21
N GLY A 28 8.23 13.47 -22.94
CA GLY A 28 9.65 13.74 -23.11
C GLY A 28 10.18 13.32 -24.47
N PHE A 29 11.48 13.58 -24.68
CA PHE A 29 12.15 13.30 -25.94
C PHE A 29 13.55 12.76 -25.67
N PHE A 30 13.90 11.68 -26.36
CA PHE A 30 15.26 11.18 -26.37
C PHE A 30 15.80 11.26 -27.79
N GLY A 31 16.96 11.88 -27.96
CA GLY A 31 17.56 12.01 -29.27
C GLY A 31 19.03 12.41 -29.25
N ARG A 32 19.63 12.39 -30.44
CA ARG A 32 20.99 12.87 -30.66
C ARG A 32 20.93 14.31 -31.17
N GLY A 33 21.64 15.22 -30.49
CA GLY A 33 21.78 16.60 -30.92
C GLY A 33 22.66 16.76 -32.15
N SER A 34 22.62 17.94 -32.77
CA SER A 34 23.49 18.31 -33.90
C SER A 34 24.97 18.35 -33.53
N ASP A 35 25.28 18.52 -32.24
CA ASP A 35 26.62 18.41 -31.67
C ASP A 35 27.08 16.96 -31.44
N GLY A 36 26.25 15.99 -31.81
CA GLY A 36 26.55 14.57 -31.71
C GLY A 36 26.35 13.95 -30.33
N ARG A 37 25.95 14.74 -29.32
CA ARG A 37 25.65 14.26 -27.96
C ARG A 37 24.22 13.73 -27.84
N TYR A 38 23.95 12.94 -26.81
CA TYR A 38 22.62 12.38 -26.56
C TYR A 38 21.94 13.14 -25.45
N TYR A 39 20.67 13.48 -25.67
CA TYR A 39 19.87 14.24 -24.73
C TYR A 39 18.59 13.50 -24.39
N LEU A 40 18.24 13.53 -23.11
CA LEU A 40 16.95 13.12 -22.59
C LEU A 40 16.25 14.37 -22.04
N GLN A 41 15.15 14.74 -22.67
CA GLN A 41 14.19 15.69 -22.14
C GLN A 41 13.18 14.91 -21.28
N THR A 42 13.13 15.21 -19.99
CA THR A 42 12.16 14.65 -19.03
C THR A 42 12.03 15.57 -17.81
N GLY A 43 11.22 15.19 -16.84
CA GLY A 43 10.96 15.96 -15.63
C GLY A 43 9.45 16.05 -15.39
N GLY A 44 9.01 15.60 -14.22
CA GLY A 44 7.58 15.53 -13.87
C GLY A 44 6.94 16.92 -13.88
N GLY A 45 7.10 17.68 -12.79
CA GLY A 45 6.53 19.04 -12.66
C GLY A 45 7.32 20.16 -13.37
N GLY A 46 8.43 19.85 -14.05
CA GLY A 46 9.33 20.85 -14.64
C GLY A 46 10.02 20.33 -15.91
N TYR A 47 10.60 21.24 -16.70
CA TYR A 47 11.23 20.91 -17.98
C TYR A 47 12.75 20.80 -17.84
N ARG A 48 13.30 19.58 -17.87
CA ARG A 48 14.74 19.32 -17.73
C ARG A 48 15.31 18.63 -18.97
N ILE A 49 16.57 18.91 -19.25
CA ILE A 49 17.34 18.27 -20.32
C ILE A 49 18.61 17.70 -19.71
N TYR A 50 18.76 16.39 -19.80
CA TYR A 50 19.93 15.65 -19.32
C TYR A 50 20.80 15.26 -20.52
N GLU A 51 22.11 15.50 -20.44
CA GLU A 51 23.07 14.87 -21.34
C GLU A 51 23.30 13.42 -20.88
N ILE A 52 23.06 12.46 -21.78
CA ILE A 52 23.31 11.04 -21.52
C ILE A 52 24.68 10.67 -22.09
N THR A 53 25.64 10.46 -21.19
CA THR A 53 27.01 10.07 -21.55
C THR A 53 27.15 8.56 -21.68
N GLY A 54 28.16 8.09 -22.42
CA GLY A 54 28.48 6.66 -22.54
C GLY A 54 27.65 5.89 -23.58
N LEU A 55 26.57 6.47 -24.11
CA LEU A 55 25.81 5.88 -25.23
C LEU A 55 26.62 5.74 -26.51
N ASP A 56 27.61 6.62 -26.70
CA ASP A 56 28.61 6.56 -27.78
C ASP A 56 29.49 5.30 -27.69
N LYS A 57 29.61 4.70 -26.50
CA LYS A 57 30.36 3.47 -26.24
C LYS A 57 29.50 2.22 -26.37
N VAL A 58 28.18 2.37 -26.52
CA VAL A 58 27.26 1.23 -26.63
C VAL A 58 27.30 0.70 -28.05
N GLN A 59 27.66 -0.56 -28.22
CA GLN A 59 27.61 -1.25 -29.50
C GLN A 59 26.34 -2.09 -29.58
N ARG A 60 25.59 -1.93 -30.69
CA ARG A 60 24.45 -2.79 -30.97
C ARG A 60 24.96 -4.21 -31.18
N GLN A 61 24.59 -5.12 -30.28
CA GLN A 61 24.78 -6.54 -30.49
C GLN A 61 23.54 -7.13 -31.17
N THR A 62 23.77 -8.07 -32.08
CA THR A 62 22.71 -8.84 -32.71
C THR A 62 22.99 -10.32 -32.53
N GLY A 63 21.95 -11.08 -32.21
CA GLY A 63 22.06 -12.52 -32.04
C GLY A 63 20.76 -13.20 -32.40
N ARG A 64 20.83 -14.52 -32.59
CA ARG A 64 19.66 -15.38 -32.68
C ARG A 64 19.60 -16.22 -31.43
N ILE A 65 18.50 -16.12 -30.69
CA ILE A 65 18.20 -17.04 -29.60
C ILE A 65 17.31 -18.12 -30.17
N LYS A 66 17.76 -19.37 -30.10
CA LYS A 66 16.89 -20.50 -30.41
C LYS A 66 16.10 -20.80 -29.14
N VAL A 67 14.80 -20.54 -29.18
CA VAL A 67 13.88 -20.90 -28.10
C VAL A 67 13.34 -22.30 -28.41
N SER A 68 13.76 -23.30 -27.63
CA SER A 68 13.27 -24.67 -27.79
C SER A 68 11.89 -24.85 -27.16
N LYS A 69 11.17 -25.90 -27.55
CA LYS A 69 9.89 -26.26 -26.94
C LYS A 69 10.04 -26.53 -25.44
N GLU A 70 11.14 -27.14 -25.03
CA GLU A 70 11.48 -27.41 -23.63
C GLU A 70 11.75 -26.13 -22.84
N GLN A 71 12.37 -25.12 -23.45
CA GLN A 71 12.57 -23.80 -22.82
C GLN A 71 11.26 -23.03 -22.67
N ILE A 72 10.34 -23.14 -23.63
CA ILE A 72 8.99 -22.59 -23.52
C ILE A 72 8.25 -23.27 -22.36
N LEU A 73 8.24 -24.60 -22.32
CA LEU A 73 7.60 -25.36 -21.24
C LEU A 73 8.27 -25.08 -19.88
N SER A 74 9.59 -24.88 -19.84
CA SER A 74 10.32 -24.50 -18.63
C SER A 74 9.95 -23.08 -18.18
N ALA A 75 9.85 -22.13 -19.11
CA ALA A 75 9.41 -20.77 -18.81
C ALA A 75 7.94 -20.74 -18.34
N GLU A 76 7.05 -21.53 -18.95
CA GLU A 76 5.67 -21.71 -18.50
C GLU A 76 5.60 -22.31 -17.11
N ARG A 77 6.37 -23.38 -16.83
CA ARG A 77 6.49 -23.94 -15.48
C ARG A 77 7.02 -22.92 -14.48
N LYS A 78 8.01 -22.11 -14.86
CA LYS A 78 8.58 -21.05 -14.00
C LYS A 78 7.59 -19.92 -13.78
N GLN A 79 6.80 -19.54 -14.78
CA GLN A 79 5.67 -18.61 -14.66
C GLN A 79 4.58 -19.17 -13.75
N VAL A 80 4.26 -20.45 -13.86
CA VAL A 80 3.31 -21.14 -12.98
C VAL A 80 3.87 -21.23 -11.56
N LEU A 81 5.16 -21.48 -11.38
CA LEU A 81 5.83 -21.50 -10.07
C LEU A 81 5.93 -20.11 -9.44
N ILE A 82 6.24 -19.06 -10.22
CA ILE A 82 6.22 -17.67 -9.77
C ILE A 82 4.81 -17.27 -9.40
N LYS A 83 3.81 -17.62 -10.22
CA LYS A 83 2.40 -17.44 -9.88
C LYS A 83 2.03 -18.23 -8.63
N ALA A 84 2.48 -19.47 -8.49
CA ALA A 84 2.19 -20.34 -7.35
C ALA A 84 2.89 -19.89 -6.06
N GLN A 85 4.11 -19.32 -6.15
CA GLN A 85 4.81 -18.68 -5.03
C GLN A 85 4.15 -17.36 -4.64
N ALA A 86 3.68 -16.58 -5.61
CA ALA A 86 2.76 -15.46 -5.39
C ALA A 86 1.33 -15.93 -5.01
N SER A 87 1.05 -17.24 -5.00
CA SER A 87 -0.24 -17.84 -4.61
C SER A 87 -0.16 -18.61 -3.29
N GLY A 88 0.94 -18.51 -2.54
CA GLY A 88 0.87 -18.86 -1.12
C GLY A 88 -0.02 -17.83 -0.45
N THR A 89 -1.30 -18.14 -0.23
CA THR A 89 -2.19 -17.24 0.50
C THR A 89 -1.56 -16.97 1.86
N SER A 90 -1.05 -15.75 2.08
CA SER A 90 -0.53 -15.36 3.38
C SER A 90 -1.61 -15.62 4.42
N SER A 91 -1.28 -16.35 5.49
CA SER A 91 -2.23 -16.71 6.53
C SER A 91 -1.85 -16.04 7.85
N GLY A 92 -2.82 -15.42 8.49
CA GLY A 92 -2.68 -14.67 9.74
C GLY A 92 -3.81 -15.00 10.72
N ILE A 93 -3.63 -14.60 11.97
CA ILE A 93 -4.59 -14.82 13.04
C ILE A 93 -5.06 -13.48 13.58
N ILE A 94 -6.39 -13.30 13.66
CA ILE A 94 -7.04 -12.24 14.43
C ILE A 94 -7.22 -12.80 15.85
N CYS A 95 -6.44 -12.30 16.80
CA CYS A 95 -6.42 -12.84 18.15
C CYS A 95 -7.57 -12.30 19.01
N ALA A 96 -7.86 -12.97 20.13
CA ALA A 96 -8.62 -12.33 21.19
C ALA A 96 -7.87 -11.10 21.72
N ALA A 97 -8.62 -10.01 21.97
CA ALA A 97 -8.09 -8.74 22.47
C ALA A 97 -7.21 -8.94 23.72
N PRO A 98 -5.98 -8.42 23.73
CA PRO A 98 -5.25 -8.27 24.98
C PRO A 98 -5.91 -7.19 25.85
N ALA A 99 -5.63 -7.20 27.16
CA ALA A 99 -5.91 -6.05 28.01
C ALA A 99 -4.97 -4.91 27.60
N VAL A 100 -5.37 -4.15 26.59
CA VAL A 100 -4.56 -3.12 25.94
C VAL A 100 -4.94 -1.74 26.43
N LYS A 101 -3.93 -0.93 26.68
CA LYS A 101 -4.08 0.50 26.85
C LYS A 101 -3.54 1.15 25.59
N ILE A 102 -4.38 1.93 24.89
CA ILE A 102 -3.98 2.63 23.67
C ILE A 102 -3.03 3.77 24.03
N ASP A 103 -1.72 3.49 24.09
CA ASP A 103 -0.67 4.47 24.41
C ASP A 103 0.53 4.44 23.45
N GLY A 104 0.43 3.62 22.39
CA GLY A 104 1.37 3.52 21.30
C GLY A 104 2.56 2.62 21.63
N ARG A 105 2.56 1.96 22.79
CA ARG A 105 3.56 0.95 23.18
C ARG A 105 3.09 -0.42 22.73
N LEU A 106 4.03 -1.30 22.45
CA LEU A 106 3.72 -2.61 21.87
C LEU A 106 3.89 -3.76 22.85
N ASP A 107 3.96 -3.48 24.15
CA ASP A 107 4.36 -4.45 25.16
C ASP A 107 3.35 -5.60 25.29
N GLU A 108 2.06 -5.29 25.20
CA GLU A 108 0.92 -6.22 25.22
C GLU A 108 0.87 -7.12 23.98
N TRP A 109 1.52 -6.70 22.89
CA TRP A 109 1.46 -7.35 21.59
C TRP A 109 2.61 -8.33 21.33
N ARG A 110 3.72 -8.23 22.08
CA ARG A 110 4.97 -8.97 21.81
C ARG A 110 4.81 -10.50 21.74
N ASN A 111 3.84 -11.05 22.47
CA ASN A 111 3.57 -12.50 22.53
C ASN A 111 2.42 -12.95 21.62
N LYS A 112 1.82 -12.04 20.85
CA LYS A 112 0.76 -12.34 19.90
C LYS A 112 1.34 -12.58 18.51
N PRO A 113 0.74 -13.48 17.70
CA PRO A 113 1.09 -13.63 16.28
C PRO A 113 1.07 -12.29 15.55
N ALA A 114 2.17 -11.96 14.87
CA ALA A 114 2.30 -10.76 14.07
C ALA A 114 2.22 -11.12 12.58
N LEU A 115 1.51 -10.30 11.81
CA LEU A 115 1.71 -10.22 10.36
C LEU A 115 3.04 -9.50 10.15
N SER A 116 3.99 -10.10 9.45
CA SER A 116 5.33 -9.53 9.23
C SER A 116 5.64 -9.52 7.75
N TRP A 117 6.13 -8.40 7.23
CA TRP A 117 6.54 -8.25 5.84
C TRP A 117 7.66 -7.23 5.70
N SER A 118 8.33 -7.25 4.56
CA SER A 118 9.30 -6.24 4.20
C SER A 118 9.33 -6.06 2.70
N ARG A 119 9.38 -4.82 2.22
CA ARG A 119 9.61 -4.54 0.80
C ARG A 119 11.11 -4.52 0.55
N GLN A 120 11.60 -5.47 -0.26
CA GLN A 120 13.01 -5.59 -0.66
C GLN A 120 14.00 -5.56 0.52
N ASP A 121 13.62 -6.13 1.66
CA ASP A 121 14.39 -6.14 2.92
C ASP A 121 14.75 -4.75 3.49
N GLN A 122 14.17 -3.67 2.95
CA GLN A 122 14.48 -2.29 3.33
C GLN A 122 13.41 -1.65 4.22
N PHE A 123 12.17 -2.11 4.10
CA PHE A 123 11.00 -1.51 4.76
C PHE A 123 10.28 -2.54 5.64
N PRO A 124 10.92 -3.03 6.71
CA PRO A 124 10.31 -4.02 7.57
C PRO A 124 9.14 -3.42 8.36
N ALA A 125 8.01 -4.11 8.34
CA ALA A 125 6.82 -3.75 9.07
C ALA A 125 6.20 -4.97 9.75
N LYS A 126 5.53 -4.72 10.88
CA LYS A 126 4.71 -5.69 11.58
C LYS A 126 3.35 -5.10 11.90
N ALA A 127 2.33 -5.94 11.84
CA ALA A 127 1.00 -5.61 12.30
C ALA A 127 0.44 -6.71 13.21
N TRP A 128 -0.35 -6.32 14.18
CA TRP A 128 -1.14 -7.22 15.01
C TRP A 128 -2.59 -6.82 14.91
N ILE A 129 -3.46 -7.83 14.89
CA ILE A 129 -4.90 -7.66 14.79
C ILE A 129 -5.52 -8.46 15.92
N SER A 130 -6.38 -7.81 16.69
CA SER A 130 -7.16 -8.47 17.73
C SER A 130 -8.56 -7.91 17.81
N VAL A 131 -9.50 -8.69 18.34
CA VAL A 131 -10.89 -8.28 18.50
C VAL A 131 -11.43 -8.72 19.86
N ASP A 132 -12.36 -7.95 20.39
CA ASP A 132 -13.29 -8.39 21.43
C ASP A 132 -14.74 -8.21 20.94
N GLU A 133 -15.71 -8.26 21.85
CA GLU A 133 -17.13 -8.09 21.53
C GLU A 133 -17.49 -6.71 20.98
N ALA A 134 -16.68 -5.68 21.26
CA ALA A 134 -17.00 -4.28 20.99
C ALA A 134 -16.03 -3.60 20.01
N ASN A 135 -14.76 -4.00 19.97
CA ASN A 135 -13.69 -3.28 19.29
C ASN A 135 -12.79 -4.20 18.46
N LEU A 136 -12.35 -3.65 17.34
CA LEU A 136 -11.16 -4.06 16.62
C LEU A 136 -9.96 -3.30 17.18
N TYR A 137 -8.91 -4.03 17.52
CA TYR A 137 -7.62 -3.48 17.93
C TYR A 137 -6.58 -3.74 16.85
N LEU A 138 -5.87 -2.69 16.47
CA LEU A 138 -4.77 -2.74 15.53
C LEU A 138 -3.51 -2.23 16.20
N ALA A 139 -2.39 -2.88 15.96
CA ALA A 139 -1.08 -2.34 16.30
C ALA A 139 -0.11 -2.49 15.13
N TYR A 140 0.76 -1.49 14.94
CA TYR A 140 1.78 -1.48 13.91
C TYR A 140 3.15 -1.16 14.51
N ASN A 141 4.19 -1.78 13.95
CA ASN A 141 5.58 -1.40 14.17
C ASN A 141 6.24 -1.23 12.79
N VAL A 142 6.69 -0.03 12.48
CA VAL A 142 7.18 0.34 11.16
C VAL A 142 8.55 0.95 11.28
N ARG A 143 9.50 0.45 10.48
CA ARG A 143 10.79 1.11 10.30
C ARG A 143 10.69 2.15 9.20
N ASP A 144 11.04 3.38 9.52
CA ASP A 144 10.89 4.53 8.64
C ASP A 144 11.91 5.62 9.00
N ASN A 145 12.49 6.26 8.00
CA ASN A 145 13.46 7.34 8.19
C ASN A 145 12.78 8.71 8.37
N SER A 146 11.51 8.84 7.97
CA SER A 146 10.70 10.06 8.09
C SER A 146 9.43 9.81 8.93
N PRO A 147 9.55 9.29 10.16
CA PRO A 147 8.49 8.55 10.82
C PRO A 147 7.22 9.38 11.07
N TRP A 148 6.12 8.90 10.51
CA TRP A 148 4.75 9.31 10.77
C TRP A 148 4.47 10.77 10.41
N VAL A 149 4.85 11.15 9.19
CA VAL A 149 4.65 12.49 8.64
C VAL A 149 3.65 12.47 7.49
N ASN A 150 2.57 13.23 7.63
CA ASN A 150 1.56 13.42 6.59
C ASN A 150 0.94 14.82 6.75
N ASN A 151 1.13 15.67 5.74
CA ASN A 151 0.67 17.07 5.71
C ASN A 151 -0.46 17.27 4.68
N GLY A 152 -1.17 16.20 4.31
CA GLY A 152 -2.34 16.29 3.44
C GLY A 152 -3.44 17.16 4.06
N THR A 153 -4.02 18.04 3.27
CA THR A 153 -5.06 18.98 3.73
C THR A 153 -6.48 18.43 3.56
N ASP A 154 -6.66 17.39 2.75
CA ASP A 154 -7.93 16.69 2.58
C ASP A 154 -7.85 15.31 3.27
N TRP A 155 -8.61 15.17 4.36
CA TRP A 155 -8.64 13.95 5.15
C TRP A 155 -9.11 12.72 4.35
N GLN A 156 -9.83 12.91 3.24
CA GLN A 156 -10.32 11.81 2.40
C GLN A 156 -9.21 11.18 1.56
N THR A 157 -8.09 11.88 1.35
CA THR A 157 -7.02 11.50 0.42
C THR A 157 -5.66 11.32 1.10
N LEU A 158 -5.59 11.18 2.43
CA LEU A 158 -4.32 11.08 3.17
C LEU A 158 -3.40 9.93 2.73
N PHE A 159 -3.96 8.88 2.12
CA PHE A 159 -3.18 7.79 1.51
C PHE A 159 -2.29 8.25 0.33
N LYS A 160 -2.44 9.48 -0.15
CA LYS A 160 -1.67 10.09 -1.24
C LYS A 160 -0.57 11.04 -0.79
N THR A 161 -0.63 11.50 0.45
CA THR A 161 0.19 12.65 0.88
C THR A 161 1.31 12.28 1.81
N GLY A 162 1.26 11.18 2.55
CA GLY A 162 2.39 10.85 3.41
C GLY A 162 2.22 9.51 4.10
N ASP A 163 2.87 9.38 5.25
CA ASP A 163 2.80 8.15 6.02
C ASP A 163 1.37 7.86 6.47
N SER A 164 1.02 6.59 6.35
CA SER A 164 -0.21 6.05 6.89
C SER A 164 -0.10 4.53 7.00
N VAL A 165 -0.96 3.94 7.83
CA VAL A 165 -1.17 2.50 7.84
C VAL A 165 -2.62 2.21 7.48
N ASP A 166 -2.88 1.07 6.86
CA ASP A 166 -4.25 0.66 6.60
C ASP A 166 -4.52 -0.82 6.83
N PHE A 167 -5.75 -1.11 7.24
CA PHE A 167 -6.28 -2.45 7.36
C PHE A 167 -7.42 -2.63 6.36
N GLN A 168 -7.35 -3.69 5.56
CA GLN A 168 -8.35 -4.04 4.56
C GLN A 168 -8.96 -5.39 4.90
N ILE A 169 -10.28 -5.49 4.74
CA ILE A 169 -10.99 -6.74 5.01
C ILE A 169 -12.27 -6.84 4.21
N GLY A 170 -12.56 -8.05 3.73
CA GLY A 170 -13.83 -8.43 3.14
C GLY A 170 -14.66 -9.23 4.12
N LYS A 171 -15.82 -8.68 4.50
CA LYS A 171 -16.70 -9.24 5.53
C LYS A 171 -17.69 -10.28 5.01
N ASP A 172 -17.88 -10.36 3.69
CA ASP A 172 -18.71 -11.39 3.07
C ASP A 172 -17.91 -12.69 2.91
N LEU A 173 -18.17 -13.64 3.80
CA LEU A 173 -17.52 -14.96 3.81
C LEU A 173 -17.90 -15.83 2.60
N ALA A 174 -18.98 -15.49 1.88
CA ALA A 174 -19.42 -16.20 0.69
C ALA A 174 -18.87 -15.61 -0.61
N ALA A 175 -18.18 -14.46 -0.54
CA ALA A 175 -17.61 -13.82 -1.71
C ALA A 175 -16.52 -14.69 -2.37
N ASP A 176 -16.46 -14.69 -3.71
CA ASP A 176 -15.43 -15.45 -4.44
C ASP A 176 -14.02 -14.99 -4.02
N PRO A 177 -13.17 -15.87 -3.46
CA PRO A 177 -11.82 -15.52 -3.03
C PRO A 177 -10.92 -15.05 -4.18
N ARG A 178 -11.28 -15.27 -5.45
CA ARG A 178 -10.50 -14.84 -6.63
C ARG A 178 -11.03 -13.57 -7.28
N ARG A 179 -11.98 -12.89 -6.65
CA ARG A 179 -12.57 -11.65 -7.18
C ARG A 179 -11.55 -10.51 -7.19
N ARG A 180 -11.45 -9.83 -8.32
CA ARG A 180 -10.54 -8.67 -8.50
C ARG A 180 -11.12 -7.35 -8.03
N ASN A 181 -12.44 -7.28 -7.92
CA ASN A 181 -13.15 -6.05 -7.57
C ASN A 181 -13.79 -6.21 -6.18
N PRO A 182 -13.94 -5.08 -5.45
CA PRO A 182 -14.62 -5.11 -4.18
C PRO A 182 -16.09 -5.49 -4.33
N VAL A 183 -16.67 -6.05 -3.27
CA VAL A 183 -18.09 -6.37 -3.13
C VAL A 183 -18.66 -5.75 -1.85
N ILE A 184 -19.98 -5.86 -1.65
CA ILE A 184 -20.64 -5.42 -0.41
C ILE A 184 -19.90 -6.02 0.79
N GLY A 185 -19.51 -5.15 1.73
CA GLY A 185 -18.85 -5.57 2.97
C GLY A 185 -17.33 -5.45 2.92
N ASP A 186 -16.73 -5.12 1.78
CA ASP A 186 -15.32 -4.75 1.73
C ASP A 186 -15.08 -3.35 2.23
N MET A 187 -14.03 -3.21 3.02
CA MET A 187 -13.63 -1.93 3.57
C MET A 187 -12.12 -1.80 3.66
N ARG A 188 -11.68 -0.54 3.67
CA ARG A 188 -10.34 -0.11 4.05
C ARG A 188 -10.47 0.87 5.21
N LEU A 189 -9.69 0.65 6.24
CA LEU A 189 -9.53 1.55 7.37
C LEU A 189 -8.10 2.11 7.34
N LEU A 190 -7.97 3.40 7.10
CA LEU A 190 -6.70 4.12 7.07
C LEU A 190 -6.49 4.87 8.39
N LEU A 191 -5.30 4.79 8.98
CA LEU A 191 -4.86 5.64 10.07
C LEU A 191 -3.75 6.55 9.55
N ALA A 192 -3.86 7.85 9.80
CA ALA A 192 -2.89 8.84 9.29
C ALA A 192 -2.83 10.09 10.16
N PRO A 193 -1.68 10.80 10.20
CA PRO A 193 -1.61 12.17 10.70
C PRO A 193 -2.54 13.09 9.90
N PHE A 194 -3.21 14.02 10.60
CA PHE A 194 -3.98 15.10 9.99
C PHE A 194 -3.93 16.34 10.89
N GLY A 195 -3.09 17.31 10.54
CA GLY A 195 -2.77 18.41 11.44
C GLY A 195 -2.11 17.91 12.72
N ASP A 196 -2.63 18.32 13.87
CA ASP A 196 -2.08 17.97 15.19
C ASP A 196 -2.61 16.63 15.75
N GLU A 197 -3.53 15.97 15.03
CA GLU A 197 -4.14 14.71 15.44
C GLU A 197 -3.77 13.53 14.53
N THR A 198 -4.10 12.32 14.96
CA THR A 198 -4.11 11.13 14.12
C THR A 198 -5.55 10.67 13.98
N ILE A 199 -6.01 10.46 12.75
CA ILE A 199 -7.41 10.14 12.47
C ILE A 199 -7.55 8.73 11.87
N ALA A 200 -8.75 8.16 12.01
CA ALA A 200 -9.18 6.95 11.33
C ALA A 200 -10.17 7.30 10.21
N VAL A 201 -9.87 6.90 8.98
CA VAL A 201 -10.73 7.10 7.80
C VAL A 201 -11.19 5.76 7.28
N LEU A 202 -12.51 5.58 7.24
CA LEU A 202 -13.16 4.38 6.73
C LEU A 202 -13.63 4.60 5.30
N TYR A 203 -13.25 3.69 4.42
CA TYR A 203 -13.67 3.61 3.02
C TYR A 203 -14.45 2.32 2.81
N ARG A 204 -15.74 2.41 2.45
CA ARG A 204 -16.59 1.24 2.15
C ARG A 204 -16.97 1.24 0.68
N HIS A 205 -16.71 0.12 0.02
CA HIS A 205 -16.98 -0.03 -1.41
C HIS A 205 -18.27 -0.84 -1.62
N ARG A 206 -19.00 -0.50 -2.68
CA ARG A 206 -20.11 -1.29 -3.21
C ARG A 206 -21.19 -1.59 -2.17
N LEU A 207 -21.66 -0.62 -1.39
CA LEU A 207 -22.75 -0.80 -0.41
C LEU A 207 -24.07 -1.23 -1.07
N GLY A 208 -24.27 -0.89 -2.35
CA GLY A 208 -25.44 -1.26 -3.17
C GLY A 208 -26.72 -0.51 -2.82
N HIS A 209 -26.91 -0.15 -1.55
CA HIS A 209 -27.96 0.70 -1.00
C HIS A 209 -27.45 1.36 0.29
N ASN A 210 -28.15 2.37 0.81
CA ASN A 210 -27.72 3.13 2.01
C ASN A 210 -26.31 3.72 1.87
N PHE A 211 -26.04 4.37 0.73
CA PHE A 211 -24.82 5.15 0.52
C PHE A 211 -24.65 6.13 1.68
N GLY A 212 -23.43 6.20 2.20
CA GLY A 212 -23.06 7.21 3.19
C GLY A 212 -22.58 8.46 2.47
N GLN A 213 -21.42 8.96 2.87
CA GLN A 213 -20.78 10.07 2.18
C GLN A 213 -19.99 9.54 0.99
N SER A 214 -20.65 9.40 -0.16
CA SER A 214 -19.98 8.92 -1.37
C SER A 214 -19.00 9.96 -1.91
N VAL A 215 -17.82 9.49 -2.33
CA VAL A 215 -16.72 10.33 -2.84
C VAL A 215 -16.23 9.75 -4.16
N ILE A 216 -16.01 10.63 -5.13
CA ILE A 216 -15.44 10.28 -6.43
C ILE A 216 -13.97 10.68 -6.44
N PHE A 217 -13.09 9.68 -6.46
CA PHE A 217 -11.67 9.86 -6.61
C PHE A 217 -11.33 9.91 -8.10
N THR A 218 -10.60 10.93 -8.55
CA THR A 218 -10.39 11.19 -9.98
C THR A 218 -8.91 11.33 -10.30
N SER A 219 -8.53 10.85 -11.48
CA SER A 219 -7.26 11.12 -12.17
C SER A 219 -7.59 11.62 -13.59
N PRO A 220 -6.62 12.14 -14.37
CA PRO A 220 -6.87 12.57 -15.76
C PRO A 220 -7.48 11.49 -16.67
N TRP A 221 -7.27 10.20 -16.36
CA TRP A 221 -7.63 9.08 -17.25
C TRP A 221 -8.82 8.25 -16.77
N ARG A 222 -9.18 8.32 -15.48
CA ARG A 222 -10.28 7.54 -14.88
C ARG A 222 -10.73 8.10 -13.55
N SER A 223 -11.88 7.64 -13.07
CA SER A 223 -12.38 7.87 -11.71
C SER A 223 -12.77 6.56 -11.03
N GLU A 224 -12.84 6.59 -9.70
CA GLU A 224 -13.37 5.52 -8.87
C GLU A 224 -14.30 6.11 -7.80
N THR A 225 -15.47 5.50 -7.63
CA THR A 225 -16.43 5.91 -6.59
C THR A 225 -16.34 4.99 -5.38
N VAL A 226 -16.17 5.60 -4.21
CA VAL A 226 -16.33 4.93 -2.92
C VAL A 226 -17.68 5.34 -2.35
N ASP A 227 -18.45 4.35 -1.88
CA ASP A 227 -19.87 4.53 -1.56
C ASP A 227 -20.08 5.20 -0.19
N ASP A 228 -19.09 5.08 0.69
CA ASP A 228 -19.04 5.80 1.97
C ASP A 228 -17.60 6.01 2.41
N VAL A 229 -17.22 7.28 2.56
CA VAL A 229 -15.94 7.73 3.09
C VAL A 229 -16.22 8.60 4.31
N ARG A 230 -15.75 8.19 5.49
CA ARG A 230 -16.02 8.92 6.72
C ARG A 230 -14.90 8.78 7.74
N ARG A 231 -14.80 9.75 8.65
CA ARG A 231 -13.94 9.66 9.82
C ARG A 231 -14.63 8.84 10.92
N ILE A 232 -13.86 8.02 11.62
CA ILE A 232 -14.33 7.33 12.83
C ILE A 232 -13.93 8.16 14.04
N GLU A 233 -14.78 9.11 14.44
CA GLU A 233 -14.51 10.02 15.57
C GLU A 233 -14.38 9.29 16.92
N ARG A 234 -14.95 8.08 17.03
CA ARG A 234 -14.85 7.22 18.22
C ARG A 234 -13.58 6.35 18.26
N ALA A 235 -12.72 6.46 17.25
CA ALA A 235 -11.45 5.74 17.25
C ALA A 235 -10.53 6.31 18.34
N GLN A 236 -9.90 5.42 19.09
CA GLN A 236 -8.79 5.79 19.98
C GLN A 236 -7.51 5.38 19.29
N ILE A 237 -6.58 6.32 19.12
CA ILE A 237 -5.33 6.08 18.41
C ILE A 237 -4.19 6.71 19.20
N ALA A 238 -3.11 5.96 19.41
CA ALA A 238 -1.90 6.45 20.01
C ALA A 238 -0.70 6.06 19.15
N VAL A 239 0.26 6.98 19.05
CA VAL A 239 1.44 6.82 18.20
C VAL A 239 2.68 7.19 18.99
N GLN A 240 3.71 6.37 18.88
CA GLN A 240 5.07 6.71 19.31
C GLN A 240 5.99 6.74 18.11
N ARG A 241 6.85 7.74 18.07
CA ARG A 241 7.87 7.91 17.04
C ARG A 241 9.22 7.78 17.71
N ASP A 242 10.15 7.15 17.03
CA ASP A 242 11.57 7.18 17.36
C ASP A 242 12.39 7.52 16.12
N GLY A 243 13.70 7.73 16.26
CA GLY A 243 14.55 8.15 15.13
C GLY A 243 14.70 7.13 13.99
N GLY A 244 14.09 5.94 14.09
CA GLY A 244 14.13 4.91 13.05
C GLY A 244 12.78 4.31 12.70
N GLY A 245 11.67 4.88 13.18
CA GLY A 245 10.35 4.34 12.91
C GLY A 245 9.25 4.86 13.81
N TYR A 246 8.11 4.16 13.78
CA TYR A 246 6.96 4.47 14.62
C TYR A 246 6.19 3.20 15.00
N SER A 247 5.50 3.30 16.13
CA SER A 247 4.50 2.34 16.56
C SER A 247 3.14 2.99 16.74
N ILE A 248 2.11 2.25 16.38
CA ILE A 248 0.71 2.69 16.47
C ILE A 248 -0.06 1.65 17.25
N GLU A 249 -0.97 2.11 18.08
CA GLU A 249 -2.08 1.32 18.60
C GLU A 249 -3.38 2.03 18.29
N ALA A 250 -4.40 1.27 17.91
CA ALA A 250 -5.74 1.79 17.68
C ALA A 250 -6.81 0.85 18.22
N SER A 251 -7.86 1.42 18.80
CA SER A 251 -9.11 0.75 19.14
C SER A 251 -10.25 1.38 18.32
N ILE A 252 -10.94 0.54 17.56
CA ILE A 252 -11.96 0.94 16.60
C ILE A 252 -13.25 0.20 16.93
N PRO A 253 -14.35 0.91 17.28
CA PRO A 253 -15.61 0.24 17.56
C PRO A 253 -16.11 -0.57 16.37
N LEU A 254 -16.42 -1.86 16.59
CA LEU A 254 -16.92 -2.78 15.56
C LEU A 254 -18.25 -2.33 14.96
N GLU A 255 -19.06 -1.63 15.75
CA GLU A 255 -20.30 -0.98 15.31
C GLU A 255 -20.05 0.02 14.17
N GLU A 256 -18.98 0.82 14.25
CA GLU A 256 -18.61 1.78 13.19
C GLU A 256 -18.18 1.07 11.90
N LEU A 257 -17.70 -0.17 12.02
CA LEU A 257 -17.30 -1.00 10.89
C LEU A 257 -18.45 -1.84 10.34
N ASN A 258 -19.59 -1.92 11.06
CA ASN A 258 -20.66 -2.89 10.84
C ASN A 258 -20.08 -4.30 10.63
N TRP A 259 -19.20 -4.72 11.55
CA TRP A 259 -18.49 -5.99 11.47
C TRP A 259 -18.62 -6.74 12.79
N HIS A 260 -18.99 -8.02 12.72
CA HIS A 260 -19.22 -8.86 13.90
C HIS A 260 -18.45 -10.16 13.72
N PRO A 261 -17.12 -10.16 13.91
CA PRO A 261 -16.30 -11.36 13.73
C PRO A 261 -16.67 -12.44 14.75
N ARG A 262 -16.75 -13.68 14.30
CA ARG A 262 -16.97 -14.84 15.19
C ARG A 262 -15.73 -15.72 15.24
N PRO A 263 -15.45 -16.35 16.39
CA PRO A 263 -14.36 -17.32 16.53
C PRO A 263 -14.39 -18.38 15.44
N GLY A 264 -13.22 -18.69 14.89
CA GLY A 264 -13.04 -19.71 13.85
C GLY A 264 -13.39 -19.28 12.42
N GLU A 265 -14.00 -18.11 12.21
CA GLU A 265 -14.23 -17.56 10.86
C GLU A 265 -12.92 -17.13 10.21
N THR A 266 -12.80 -17.33 8.90
CA THR A 266 -11.66 -16.88 8.11
C THR A 266 -12.11 -15.81 7.12
N TYR A 267 -11.56 -14.62 7.27
CA TYR A 267 -11.79 -13.48 6.41
C TYR A 267 -10.67 -13.33 5.38
N ARG A 268 -10.96 -12.66 4.26
CA ARG A 268 -9.90 -12.17 3.36
C ARG A 268 -9.55 -10.75 3.75
N GLY A 269 -8.27 -10.45 3.90
CA GLY A 269 -7.82 -9.11 4.28
C GLY A 269 -6.32 -8.92 4.16
N ASP A 270 -5.88 -7.70 4.44
CA ASP A 270 -4.47 -7.30 4.34
C ASP A 270 -4.17 -6.17 5.32
N ALA A 271 -2.89 -6.01 5.64
CA ALA A 271 -2.37 -4.90 6.43
C ALA A 271 -1.29 -4.19 5.61
N GLY A 272 -1.39 -2.87 5.56
CA GLY A 272 -0.57 -2.01 4.71
C GLY A 272 0.14 -0.91 5.48
N VAL A 273 1.32 -0.55 5.00
CA VAL A 273 2.03 0.68 5.32
C VAL A 273 2.22 1.46 4.02
N ILE A 274 1.87 2.73 4.06
CA ILE A 274 2.18 3.71 3.03
C ILE A 274 3.29 4.58 3.59
N TYR A 275 4.39 4.68 2.84
CA TYR A 275 5.52 5.52 3.16
C TYR A 275 5.42 6.82 2.36
N GLY A 276 5.50 7.95 3.06
CA GLY A 276 5.56 9.30 2.53
C GLY A 276 6.99 9.79 2.29
N ASP A 277 7.11 10.94 1.63
CA ASP A 277 8.33 11.73 1.68
C ASP A 277 8.54 12.41 3.04
N ASP A 278 9.76 12.87 3.30
CA ASP A 278 10.14 13.57 4.54
C ASP A 278 9.25 14.79 4.84
N ALA A 279 8.65 15.40 3.81
CA ALA A 279 7.76 16.54 3.93
C ALA A 279 6.28 16.16 4.12
N GLY A 280 5.91 14.88 4.01
CA GLY A 280 4.52 14.41 4.07
C GLY A 280 3.63 15.07 3.02
N THR A 281 4.13 15.27 1.80
CA THR A 281 3.39 15.84 0.68
C THR A 281 2.97 14.83 -0.38
N VAL A 282 3.70 13.71 -0.51
CA VAL A 282 3.38 12.64 -1.45
C VAL A 282 3.72 11.26 -0.88
N ASN A 283 2.94 10.24 -1.23
CA ASN A 283 3.30 8.86 -0.95
C ASN A 283 4.28 8.30 -1.99
N LEU A 284 5.32 7.63 -1.49
CA LEU A 284 6.43 7.11 -2.29
C LEU A 284 6.34 5.60 -2.50
N LEU A 285 5.76 4.89 -1.53
CA LEU A 285 5.69 3.44 -1.53
C LEU A 285 4.46 2.93 -0.79
N ARG A 286 3.89 1.87 -1.33
CA ARG A 286 2.86 1.04 -0.72
C ARG A 286 3.42 -0.35 -0.42
N SER A 287 3.46 -0.75 0.83
CA SER A 287 3.98 -2.04 1.28
C SER A 287 2.92 -2.79 2.06
N TYR A 288 2.50 -3.95 1.58
CA TYR A 288 1.44 -4.75 2.18
C TYR A 288 1.92 -6.14 2.58
N TRP A 289 1.26 -6.73 3.57
CA TRP A 289 1.59 -8.05 4.10
C TRP A 289 1.34 -9.18 3.10
N ALA A 290 0.22 -9.12 2.36
CA ALA A 290 -0.13 -10.12 1.35
C ALA A 290 0.01 -9.58 -0.09
N ASN A 291 -0.48 -8.36 -0.34
CA ASN A 291 -0.49 -7.80 -1.70
C ASN A 291 0.91 -7.32 -2.13
N GLU A 292 1.55 -8.05 -3.05
CA GLU A 292 2.83 -7.64 -3.63
C GLU A 292 2.70 -6.69 -4.84
N ALA A 293 1.50 -6.58 -5.43
CA ALA A 293 1.18 -5.85 -6.66
C ALA A 293 0.96 -4.34 -6.42
N THR A 294 1.88 -3.71 -5.69
CA THR A 294 1.73 -2.35 -5.15
C THR A 294 2.59 -1.30 -5.87
N VAL A 295 3.09 -1.62 -7.08
CA VAL A 295 4.01 -0.77 -7.87
C VAL A 295 3.35 0.54 -8.33
N LEU A 296 2.02 0.61 -8.31
CA LEU A 296 1.28 1.80 -8.72
C LEU A 296 1.28 2.86 -7.61
N VAL A 297 1.93 3.98 -7.90
CA VAL A 297 1.89 5.24 -7.15
C VAL A 297 1.58 6.37 -8.13
N ASN A 298 0.96 7.44 -7.63
CA ASN A 298 0.47 8.61 -8.39
C ASN A 298 -0.87 8.44 -9.15
N ASP A 299 -1.57 7.31 -8.97
CA ASP A 299 -2.89 7.07 -9.57
C ASP A 299 -3.94 6.99 -8.46
N VAL A 300 -4.59 8.11 -8.13
CA VAL A 300 -5.55 8.19 -7.01
C VAL A 300 -6.67 7.13 -7.11
N PRO A 301 -7.37 6.97 -8.25
CA PRO A 301 -8.34 5.88 -8.44
C PRO A 301 -7.75 4.47 -8.31
N GLY A 302 -6.48 4.27 -8.63
CA GLY A 302 -5.82 2.97 -8.48
C GLY A 302 -5.44 2.67 -7.06
N GLU A 303 -5.03 3.70 -6.33
CA GLU A 303 -4.56 3.55 -4.98
C GLU A 303 -5.69 3.42 -3.96
N ILE A 304 -6.87 3.96 -4.26
CA ILE A 304 -8.06 3.75 -3.43
C ILE A 304 -8.77 2.43 -3.72
N MET A 305 -8.56 1.83 -4.90
CA MET A 305 -9.20 0.57 -5.27
C MET A 305 -8.65 -0.60 -4.46
N LEU A 306 -9.56 -1.42 -3.94
CA LEU A 306 -9.22 -2.67 -3.27
C LEU A 306 -8.90 -3.76 -4.29
N GLN A 307 -7.97 -4.66 -3.95
CA GLN A 307 -7.58 -5.81 -4.78
C GLN A 307 -7.76 -7.12 -3.99
N PRO A 308 -9.01 -7.60 -3.83
CA PRO A 308 -9.33 -8.68 -2.90
C PRO A 308 -8.73 -10.04 -3.30
N ASP A 309 -8.38 -10.22 -4.57
CA ASP A 309 -7.67 -11.39 -5.08
C ASP A 309 -6.21 -11.44 -4.59
N GLN A 310 -5.65 -10.32 -4.12
CA GLN A 310 -4.30 -10.21 -3.58
C GLN A 310 -4.25 -10.25 -2.04
N TRP A 311 -5.41 -10.34 -1.36
CA TRP A 311 -5.47 -10.37 0.10
C TRP A 311 -5.05 -11.74 0.68
N GLY A 312 -4.54 -11.74 1.91
CA GLY A 312 -4.31 -12.95 2.68
C GLY A 312 -5.59 -13.51 3.30
N GLU A 313 -5.44 -14.57 4.09
CA GLU A 313 -6.46 -15.16 4.95
C GLU A 313 -6.20 -14.78 6.41
N LEU A 314 -7.22 -14.26 7.09
CA LEU A 314 -7.18 -13.84 8.48
C LEU A 314 -8.21 -14.64 9.27
N ARG A 315 -7.75 -15.62 10.05
CA ARG A 315 -8.62 -16.48 10.86
C ARG A 315 -8.81 -15.89 12.25
N VAL A 316 -10.04 -15.75 12.70
CA VAL A 316 -10.37 -15.37 14.08
C VAL A 316 -10.04 -16.53 15.00
N GLU A 317 -9.26 -16.27 16.05
CA GLU A 317 -8.89 -17.27 17.07
C GLU A 317 -10.13 -17.97 17.63
N ASP A 318 -10.03 -19.28 17.87
CA ASP A 318 -11.10 -20.03 18.51
C ASP A 318 -11.23 -19.62 19.98
N THR A 319 -12.46 -19.60 20.51
CA THR A 319 -12.68 -19.49 21.95
C THR A 319 -12.12 -20.75 22.62
N LYS A 320 -11.18 -20.58 23.54
CA LYS A 320 -10.67 -21.67 24.39
C LYS A 320 -11.70 -22.12 25.42
#